data_AF-A0A923SYE8-F1
#
_entry.id   AF-A0A923SYE8-F1
#
_cell.length_a   1.000
_cell.length_b   1.000
_cell.length_c   1.000
_cell.angle_alpha   90.00
_cell.angle_beta   90.00
_cell.angle_gamma   90.00
#
_symmetry.space_group_name_H-M   'P 1'
#
loop_
_entity.id
_entity.type
_entity.pdbx_description
1 polymer ?
#
loop_
_entity_poly.entity_id
_entity_poly.type
_entity_poly.pdbx_seq_one_letter_code
_entity_poly.pdbx_strand_id
1 'polypeptide(L)'
;MEFSGSPAKYRRFAIISSITLNGYLYAGLAALQYWANGSTWLFGWKPVLVTVVFTALFAYLSYRWMMRLDARYGTGRGWTLESRRLKLPERALRR
;
A
#
# COMPACT_ATOMS: atom_id res chain seq x y z
N MET A 1 6.36 -19.80 -10.41
CA MET A 1 5.23 -19.06 -9.79
C MET A 1 5.06 -17.79 -10.60
N GLU A 2 3.91 -17.59 -11.22
CA GLU A 2 3.62 -16.30 -11.85
C GLU A 2 3.55 -15.25 -10.75
N PHE A 3 4.27 -14.16 -10.96
CA PHE A 3 4.26 -13.05 -10.05
C PHE A 3 2.96 -12.29 -10.23
N SER A 4 2.15 -12.23 -9.17
CA SER A 4 0.79 -11.69 -9.26
C SER A 4 0.74 -10.15 -9.35
N GLY A 5 1.88 -9.50 -9.10
CA GLY A 5 2.07 -8.05 -9.11
C GLY A 5 2.11 -7.45 -10.51
N SER A 6 1.18 -6.56 -10.81
CA SER A 6 1.25 -5.70 -11.99
C SER A 6 1.12 -4.24 -11.57
N PRO A 7 1.75 -3.28 -12.30
CA PRO A 7 1.64 -1.86 -11.97
C PRO A 7 0.19 -1.39 -11.84
N ALA A 8 -0.70 -1.92 -12.69
CA ALA A 8 -2.13 -1.61 -12.61
C ALA A 8 -2.79 -2.15 -11.34
N LYS A 9 -2.47 -3.37 -10.90
CA LYS A 9 -2.98 -3.95 -9.65
C LYS A 9 -2.46 -3.18 -8.44
N TYR A 10 -1.17 -2.83 -8.41
CA TYR A 10 -0.61 -2.04 -7.32
C TYR A 10 -1.17 -0.64 -7.23
N ARG A 11 -1.40 0.02 -8.37
CA ARG A 11 -2.08 1.31 -8.39
C ARG A 11 -3.49 1.20 -7.82
N ARG A 12 -4.27 0.19 -8.23
CA ARG A 12 -5.62 -0.04 -7.68
C ARG A 12 -5.56 -0.32 -6.18
N PHE A 13 -4.67 -1.21 -5.75
CA PHE A 13 -4.53 -1.55 -4.34
C PHE A 13 -4.13 -0.33 -3.50
N ALA A 14 -3.12 0.44 -3.94
CA ALA A 14 -2.68 1.65 -3.26
C ALA A 14 -3.80 2.70 -3.15
N ILE A 15 -4.60 2.90 -4.19
CA ILE A 15 -5.74 3.83 -4.14
C ILE A 15 -6.81 3.34 -3.15
N ILE A 16 -7.24 2.08 -3.29
CA ILE A 16 -8.30 1.52 -2.44
C ILE A 16 -7.87 1.50 -0.98
N SER A 17 -6.67 0.98 -0.69
CA SER A 17 -6.16 0.91 0.69
C SER A 17 -6.01 2.31 1.30
N SER A 18 -5.55 3.29 0.51
CA SER A 18 -5.42 4.68 0.99
C SER A 18 -6.77 5.32 1.28
N ILE A 19 -7.75 5.16 0.40
CA ILE A 19 -9.11 5.70 0.62
C ILE A 19 -9.74 5.03 1.84
N THR A 20 -9.70 3.71 1.92
CA THR A 20 -10.31 2.96 3.03
C THR A 20 -9.66 3.34 4.35
N LEU A 21 -8.32 3.37 4.43
CA LEU A 21 -7.59 3.69 5.65
C LEU A 21 -7.84 5.13 6.10
N ASN A 22 -7.62 6.11 5.21
CA ASN A 22 -7.78 7.52 5.56
C ASN A 22 -9.24 7.88 5.81
N GLY A 23 -10.17 7.32 5.04
CA GLY A 23 -11.60 7.48 5.25
C GLY A 23 -12.05 6.93 6.60
N TYR A 24 -11.60 5.72 6.95
CA TYR A 24 -11.89 5.11 8.26
C TYR A 24 -11.32 5.95 9.42
N LEU A 25 -10.05 6.36 9.33
CA LEU A 25 -9.41 7.16 10.38
C LEU A 25 -10.05 8.54 10.53
N TYR A 26 -10.37 9.20 9.41
CA TYR A 26 -11.02 10.50 9.43
C TYR A 26 -12.44 10.44 9.97
N ALA A 27 -13.24 9.47 9.50
CA ALA A 27 -14.60 9.26 9.99
C ALA A 27 -14.60 8.90 11.48
N GLY A 28 -13.69 8.03 11.91
CA GLY A 28 -13.53 7.67 13.33
C GLY A 28 -13.17 8.88 14.19
N LEU A 29 -12.20 9.70 13.76
CA LEU A 29 -11.84 10.94 14.46
C LEU A 29 -13.00 11.94 14.50
N ALA A 30 -13.70 12.14 13.38
CA ALA A 30 -14.84 13.05 13.29
C ALA A 30 -15.99 12.60 14.20
N ALA A 31 -16.31 11.30 14.21
CA ALA A 31 -17.31 10.73 15.10
C ALA A 31 -16.93 10.93 16.57
N LEU A 32 -15.67 10.63 16.94
CA LEU A 32 -15.18 10.83 18.30
C LEU A 32 -15.23 12.29 18.73
N GLN A 33 -14.78 13.22 17.88
CA GLN A 33 -14.83 14.66 18.19
C GLN A 33 -16.26 15.17 18.36
N TYR A 34 -17.17 14.70 17.50
CA TYR A 34 -18.58 15.06 17.58
C TYR A 34 -19.24 14.54 18.86
N TRP A 35 -19.05 13.26 19.18
CA TRP A 35 -19.65 12.65 20.38
C TRP A 35 -19.01 13.11 21.68
N ALA A 36 -17.68 13.22 21.74
CA ALA A 36 -16.96 13.52 22.98
C ALA A 36 -16.92 15.02 23.30
N ASN A 37 -16.82 15.88 22.29
CA ASN A 37 -16.64 17.33 22.50
C ASN A 37 -17.73 18.20 21.84
N GLY A 38 -18.75 17.59 21.20
CA GLY A 38 -19.78 18.34 20.46
C GLY A 38 -19.24 19.12 19.27
N SER A 39 -18.02 18.83 18.82
CA SER A 39 -17.31 19.68 17.88
C SER A 39 -17.57 19.27 16.42
N THR A 40 -17.84 20.25 15.56
CA THR A 40 -18.23 20.01 14.16
C THR A 40 -17.23 20.52 13.14
N TRP A 41 -16.09 21.07 13.58
CA TRP A 41 -15.10 21.67 12.66
C TRP A 41 -14.56 20.69 11.62
N LEU A 42 -14.49 19.39 11.96
CA LEU A 42 -14.11 18.30 11.06
C LEU A 42 -15.11 18.05 9.92
N PHE A 43 -16.35 18.53 10.01
CA PHE A 43 -17.28 18.47 8.88
C PHE A 43 -17.12 19.65 7.91
N GLY A 44 -16.26 20.62 8.24
CA GLY A 44 -15.93 21.74 7.38
C GLY A 44 -15.14 21.32 6.13
N TRP A 45 -15.22 22.13 5.07
CA TRP A 45 -14.54 21.84 3.80
C TRP A 45 -13.01 21.81 3.91
N LYS A 46 -12.42 22.59 4.83
CA LYS A 46 -10.97 22.68 5.01
C LYS A 46 -10.34 21.34 5.44
N PRO A 47 -10.75 20.72 6.57
CA PRO A 47 -10.19 19.43 6.97
C PRO A 47 -10.53 18.31 6.00
N VAL A 48 -11.70 18.35 5.35
CA VAL A 48 -12.04 17.41 4.28
C VAL A 48 -11.05 17.52 3.12
N LEU A 49 -10.77 18.74 2.65
CA LEU A 49 -9.81 18.97 1.57
C LEU A 49 -8.39 18.50 1.96
N VAL A 50 -7.95 18.79 3.18
CA VAL A 50 -6.65 18.32 3.70
C VAL A 50 -6.58 16.80 3.68
N THR A 51 -7.63 16.11 4.14
CA THR A 51 -7.70 14.64 4.11
C THR A 51 -7.68 14.09 2.70
N VAL A 52 -8.39 14.71 1.75
CA VAL A 52 -8.38 14.29 0.34
C VAL A 52 -6.99 14.44 -0.27
N VAL A 53 -6.34 15.59 -0.07
CA VAL A 53 -4.97 15.84 -0.59
C VAL A 53 -3.98 14.87 0.05
N PHE A 54 -4.06 14.67 1.36
CA PHE A 54 -3.21 13.72 2.06
C PHE A 54 -3.42 12.29 1.56
N THR A 55 -4.67 11.87 1.35
CA THR A 55 -5.01 10.54 0.81
C THR A 55 -4.41 10.34 -0.58
N ALA A 56 -4.48 11.34 -1.45
CA ALA A 56 -3.89 11.28 -2.80
C ALA A 56 -2.37 11.16 -2.75
N LEU A 57 -1.71 11.94 -1.90
CA LEU A 57 -0.26 11.87 -1.68
C LEU A 57 0.14 10.51 -1.09
N PHE A 58 -0.60 10.00 -0.12
CA PHE A 58 -0.36 8.71 0.51
C PHE A 58 -0.51 7.57 -0.49
N ALA A 59 -1.53 7.61 -1.35
CA ALA A 59 -1.71 6.63 -2.42
C ALA A 59 -0.55 6.65 -3.43
N TYR A 60 -0.10 7.85 -3.83
CA TYR A 60 1.05 8.00 -4.73
C TYR A 60 2.34 7.43 -4.13
N LEU A 61 2.63 7.78 -2.87
CA LEU A 61 3.81 7.28 -2.17
C LEU A 61 3.73 5.77 -1.98
N SER A 62 2.59 5.25 -1.51
CA SER A 62 2.38 3.82 -1.30
C SER A 62 2.59 3.02 -2.59
N TYR A 63 2.01 3.47 -3.71
CA TYR A 63 2.25 2.87 -5.02
C TYR A 63 3.74 2.87 -5.38
N ARG A 64 4.43 4.00 -5.21
CA ARG A 64 5.86 4.12 -5.53
C ARG A 64 6.73 3.22 -4.64
N TRP A 65 6.38 3.07 -3.37
CA TRP A 65 7.06 2.18 -2.43
C TRP A 65 6.83 0.72 -2.76
N MET A 66 5.58 0.33 -3.04
CA MET A 66 5.25 -1.02 -3.49
C MET A 66 6.04 -1.36 -4.76
N MET A 67 6.03 -0.48 -5.75
CA MET A 67 6.81 -0.65 -6.98
C MET A 67 8.31 -0.75 -6.72
N ARG A 68 8.87 0.03 -5.79
CA ARG A 68 10.31 -0.03 -5.44
C ARG A 68 10.70 -1.31 -4.72
N LEU A 69 9.88 -1.77 -3.78
CA LEU A 69 10.12 -3.00 -3.05
C LEU A 69 10.07 -4.20 -3.99
N ASP A 70 9.15 -4.14 -4.94
CA ASP A 70 8.83 -5.27 -5.79
C ASP A 70 9.67 -5.32 -7.08
N ALA A 71 10.07 -4.16 -7.61
CA ALA A 71 11.06 -4.08 -8.70
C ALA A 71 12.45 -4.60 -8.29
N ARG A 72 12.73 -4.76 -6.99
CA ARG A 72 13.95 -5.45 -6.52
C ARG A 72 13.89 -6.97 -6.75
N TYR A 73 12.70 -7.53 -6.97
CA TYR A 73 12.48 -8.97 -7.17
C TYR A 73 12.05 -9.33 -8.60
N GLY A 74 11.68 -8.35 -9.44
CA GLY A 74 11.35 -8.55 -10.86
C GLY A 74 12.45 -8.03 -11.80
N THR A 75 13.15 -8.93 -12.49
CA THR A 75 14.12 -8.58 -13.54
C THR A 75 13.65 -9.05 -14.93
N GLY A 76 13.67 -8.14 -15.91
CA GLY A 76 13.72 -8.45 -17.35
C GLY A 76 12.39 -8.78 -18.06
N ARG A 77 11.96 -7.87 -18.96
CA ARG A 77 10.91 -7.98 -20.02
C ARG A 77 9.48 -8.36 -19.62
N GLY A 78 9.25 -8.88 -18.42
CA GLY A 78 7.96 -9.08 -17.81
C GLY A 78 8.15 -9.09 -16.30
N TRP A 79 7.12 -8.74 -15.53
CA TRP A 79 7.11 -9.00 -14.10
C TRP A 79 6.98 -10.52 -13.89
N THR A 80 8.03 -11.26 -14.24
CA THR A 80 8.13 -12.71 -14.13
C THR A 80 9.20 -13.01 -13.10
N LEU A 81 8.82 -13.70 -12.02
CA LEU A 81 9.77 -14.19 -11.04
C LEU A 81 10.64 -15.26 -11.72
N GLU A 82 11.94 -14.99 -11.90
CA GLU A 82 12.86 -16.05 -12.30
C GLU A 82 12.90 -17.10 -11.18
N SER A 83 12.39 -18.31 -11.46
CA SER A 83 12.50 -19.42 -10.52
C SER A 83 13.95 -19.87 -10.45
N ARG A 84 14.71 -19.35 -9.49
CA ARG A 84 16.08 -19.82 -9.24
C ARG A 84 16.00 -21.18 -8.55
N ARG A 85 16.35 -22.27 -9.25
CA ARG A 85 16.67 -23.55 -8.59
C ARG A 85 17.95 -23.35 -7.81
N LEU A 86 17.84 -23.07 -6.51
CA LEU A 86 18.96 -23.15 -5.60
C LEU A 86 19.30 -24.63 -5.40
N LYS A 87 20.55 -25.02 -5.70
CA LYS A 87 21.06 -26.33 -5.35
C LYS A 87 21.17 -26.37 -3.82
N LEU A 88 20.33 -27.17 -3.16
CA LEU A 88 20.48 -27.43 -1.73
C LEU A 88 21.87 -28.02 -1.51
N PRO A 89 22.61 -27.60 -0.45
CA PRO A 89 23.90 -28.20 -0.14
C PRO A 89 23.68 -29.70 0.05
N GLU A 90 24.31 -30.50 -0.79
CA GLU A 90 24.31 -31.95 -0.64
C GLU A 90 24.89 -32.26 0.74
N ARG A 91 24.20 -33.11 1.53
CA ARG A 91 24.74 -33.60 2.79
C ARG A 91 26.08 -34.25 2.46
N ALA A 92 27.18 -33.61 2.84
CA ALA A 92 28.49 -34.22 2.78
C ALA A 92 28.43 -35.48 3.64
N LEU A 93 28.39 -36.64 2.98
CA LEU A 93 28.56 -37.93 3.63
C LEU A 93 30.00 -37.94 4.12
N ARG A 94 30.21 -37.49 5.37
CA ARG A 94 31.47 -37.70 6.08
C ARG A 94 31.63 -39.21 6.22
N ARG A 95 32.58 -39.78 5.48
CA ARG A 95 33.15 -41.10 5.74
C ARG A 95 33.92 -41.07 7.05
#